data_AF-D8QRL9-F1
#
_entry.id   AF-D8QRL9-F1
#
_cell.length_a   1.000
_cell.length_b   1.000
_cell.length_c   1.000
_cell.angle_alpha   90.00
_cell.angle_beta   90.00
_cell.angle_gamma   90.00
#
_symmetry.space_group_name_H-M   'P 1'
#
loop_
_entity.id
_entity.type
_entity.pdbx_description
1 polymer ?
#
loop_
_entity_poly.entity_id
_entity_poly.type
_entity_poly.pdbx_seq_one_letter_code
_entity_poly.pdbx_strand_id
1 'polypeptide(L)'
;MVQDQLSRRSSLEGGKADTFTFTSCKHALLQMSFLHDRVPILGPKSDPVVVAELINCSKAQRLGLARSASEGTNEMQWCGVLDQAISKTLWTSSPRWMPMRKLACLSQRKASHHAAKSFLLKNLHPEDAFTELRKKGLAAATKKSSRVAADGLLGLAHFEKGAAVIEINSETDFVARNDLFQSLVLSVAKAASTLEAVQQFSSKPAALDLHDLELVNVKLDHASITRELCVRDAVSEVAAITGENVRLRRAFYISSQRGIVSSYLHMSPASGLSRLAGLVALEVEDDQEGSHSETLKSLGSSLAMHVVAARPLFLSKELVDSEVLEHERNICKAQASTAGKPENVVQKMVEGRLAKYMEEVVLLEQKYVADETKWINVLLKETSKEIGKTAKIEGFLRIEVGEGIEKLEKDFAAEVAAAAR
;
A
#
# COMPACT_ATOMS: atom_id res chain seq x y z
N MET A 1 -37.10 55.87 8.60
CA MET A 1 -35.81 56.60 8.66
C MET A 1 -34.59 55.68 8.54
N VAL A 2 -34.61 54.69 7.63
CA VAL A 2 -33.42 53.98 7.12
C VAL A 2 -33.75 53.54 5.70
N GLN A 3 -33.75 54.49 4.77
CA GLN A 3 -33.91 54.24 3.34
C GLN A 3 -33.34 55.43 2.56
N ASP A 4 -32.08 55.86 2.85
CA ASP A 4 -31.49 56.94 2.04
C ASP A 4 -29.95 57.10 2.12
N GLN A 5 -29.17 56.02 1.91
CA GLN A 5 -27.70 56.14 1.70
C GLN A 5 -27.14 55.14 0.67
N LEU A 6 -27.97 54.61 -0.24
CA LEU A 6 -27.55 53.70 -1.32
C LEU A 6 -27.54 54.35 -2.72
N SER A 7 -27.41 55.67 -2.80
CA SER A 7 -27.26 56.35 -4.09
C SER A 7 -26.23 57.47 -4.01
N ARG A 8 -24.99 57.14 -4.38
CA ARG A 8 -24.08 57.98 -5.20
C ARG A 8 -22.73 57.29 -5.38
N ARG A 9 -22.27 57.32 -6.63
CA ARG A 9 -20.93 57.02 -7.16
C ARG A 9 -20.71 55.60 -7.71
N SER A 10 -21.38 55.37 -8.84
CA SER A 10 -20.72 54.84 -10.05
C SER A 10 -19.60 55.79 -10.53
N SER A 11 -18.74 55.28 -11.42
CA SER A 11 -17.70 55.94 -12.23
C SER A 11 -16.36 56.28 -11.56
N LEU A 12 -15.38 55.39 -11.75
CA LEU A 12 -14.13 55.69 -12.45
C LEU A 12 -13.47 54.37 -12.90
N GLU A 13 -13.14 54.30 -14.18
CA GLU A 13 -12.43 53.21 -14.85
C GLU A 13 -10.98 53.08 -14.37
N GLY A 14 -10.41 51.89 -14.53
CA GLY A 14 -8.99 51.74 -14.86
C GLY A 14 -8.06 51.28 -13.72
N GLY A 15 -7.73 49.99 -13.74
CA GLY A 15 -6.35 49.54 -13.59
C GLY A 15 -5.77 49.31 -12.18
N LYS A 16 -5.28 48.07 -12.02
CA LYS A 16 -4.25 47.58 -11.08
C LYS A 16 -4.69 47.14 -9.68
N ALA A 17 -4.20 45.94 -9.37
CA ALA A 17 -4.20 45.29 -8.07
C ALA A 17 -3.35 46.05 -7.04
N ASP A 18 -3.58 45.68 -5.79
CA ASP A 18 -2.78 45.91 -4.57
C ASP A 18 -3.20 47.03 -3.61
N THR A 19 -3.16 46.65 -2.32
CA THR A 19 -3.20 47.44 -1.08
C THR A 19 -4.57 47.92 -0.57
N PHE A 20 -5.33 47.01 0.05
CA PHE A 20 -6.27 47.37 1.12
C PHE A 20 -5.46 47.79 2.37
N THR A 21 -5.48 49.07 2.69
CA THR A 21 -4.63 49.68 3.73
C THR A 21 -5.18 49.50 5.14
N PHE A 22 -4.25 49.26 6.07
CA PHE A 22 -4.39 48.92 7.50
C PHE A 22 -5.20 49.91 8.36
N THR A 23 -5.61 51.06 7.80
CA THR A 23 -6.24 52.18 8.53
C THR A 23 -7.74 51.98 8.74
N SER A 24 -8.40 51.18 7.89
CA SER A 24 -9.82 50.82 8.03
C SER A 24 -10.07 49.86 9.20
N CYS A 25 -9.16 48.91 9.44
CA CYS A 25 -9.26 47.95 10.55
C CYS A 25 -8.99 48.59 11.92
N LYS A 26 -8.17 49.65 12.00
CA LYS A 26 -7.91 50.35 13.26
C LYS A 26 -9.13 51.10 13.79
N HIS A 27 -9.96 51.67 12.91
CA HIS A 27 -11.22 52.32 13.31
C HIS A 27 -12.29 51.32 13.77
N ALA A 28 -12.33 50.13 13.18
CA ALA A 28 -13.23 49.05 13.62
C ALA A 28 -12.81 48.45 14.98
N LEU A 29 -11.50 48.35 15.24
CA LEU A 29 -10.97 47.86 16.53
C LEU A 29 -11.16 48.88 17.67
N LEU A 30 -10.99 50.19 17.43
CA LEU A 30 -11.21 51.21 18.46
C LEU A 30 -12.68 51.37 18.87
N GLN A 31 -13.64 51.03 18.00
CA GLN A 31 -15.06 50.96 18.39
C GLN A 31 -15.43 49.69 19.18
N MET A 32 -14.57 48.66 19.19
CA MET A 32 -14.79 47.43 19.97
C MET A 32 -14.11 47.48 21.35
N SER A 33 -13.16 48.40 21.57
CA SER A 33 -12.44 48.56 22.84
C SER A 33 -13.20 49.33 23.92
N PHE A 34 -14.33 49.96 23.59
CA PHE A 34 -15.20 50.64 24.56
C PHE A 34 -16.55 49.92 24.64
N LEU A 35 -16.55 48.68 25.11
CA LEU A 35 -17.73 47.96 25.62
C LEU A 35 -17.22 46.73 26.40
N HIS A 36 -16.48 47.00 27.49
CA HIS A 36 -16.38 46.04 28.58
C HIS A 36 -17.83 45.86 29.09
N ASP A 37 -18.29 44.61 29.12
CA ASP A 37 -19.67 44.18 29.43
C ASP A 37 -20.72 44.43 28.33
N ARG A 38 -20.62 43.66 27.22
CA ARG A 38 -21.74 42.96 26.54
C ARG A 38 -21.22 42.32 25.24
N VAL A 39 -21.07 40.99 25.23
CA VAL A 39 -20.93 40.21 24.00
C VAL A 39 -22.21 40.41 23.17
N PRO A 40 -22.15 40.73 21.86
CA PRO A 40 -23.35 40.76 21.04
C PRO A 40 -23.88 39.34 20.92
N ILE A 41 -24.96 39.07 21.63
CA ILE A 41 -25.76 37.85 21.45
C ILE A 41 -26.33 37.93 20.04
N LEU A 42 -25.75 37.17 19.11
CA LEU A 42 -26.42 36.87 17.84
C LEU A 42 -27.75 36.19 18.20
N GLY A 43 -28.84 36.91 18.01
CA GLY A 43 -30.18 36.42 18.35
C GLY A 43 -30.53 35.13 17.60
N PRO A 44 -31.54 34.38 18.05
CA PRO A 44 -31.88 33.02 17.62
C PRO A 44 -32.32 32.84 16.15
N LYS A 45 -32.15 33.85 15.29
CA LYS A 45 -32.59 33.87 13.88
C LYS A 45 -31.47 34.10 12.85
N SER A 46 -30.19 34.05 13.23
CA SER A 46 -29.09 34.15 12.24
C SER A 46 -28.91 32.87 11.42
N ASP A 47 -28.80 33.04 10.11
CA ASP A 47 -28.69 31.98 9.10
C ASP A 47 -27.40 31.15 9.29
N PRO A 48 -27.47 29.80 9.33
CA PRO A 48 -26.30 28.93 9.47
C PRO A 48 -25.20 29.16 8.43
N VAL A 49 -25.54 29.65 7.24
CA VAL A 49 -24.56 29.96 6.17
C VAL A 49 -23.71 31.16 6.54
N VAL A 50 -24.34 32.20 7.11
CA VAL A 50 -23.66 33.44 7.55
C VAL A 50 -22.70 33.18 8.71
N VAL A 51 -23.07 32.26 9.61
CA VAL A 51 -22.21 31.83 10.73
C VAL A 51 -21.02 30.99 10.24
N ALA A 52 -21.22 30.14 9.23
CA ALA A 52 -20.14 29.36 8.62
C ALA A 52 -19.15 30.23 7.83
N GLU A 53 -19.63 31.28 7.15
CA GLU A 53 -18.78 32.28 6.48
C GLU A 53 -17.95 33.10 7.48
N LEU A 54 -18.52 33.49 8.62
CA LEU A 54 -17.79 34.18 9.69
C LEU A 54 -16.68 33.31 10.32
N ILE A 55 -16.94 32.01 10.50
CA ILE A 55 -15.94 31.04 10.98
C ILE A 55 -14.83 30.81 9.94
N ASN A 56 -15.17 30.76 8.65
CA ASN A 56 -14.19 30.66 7.57
C ASN A 56 -13.37 31.94 7.42
N CYS A 57 -13.97 33.11 7.66
CA CYS A 57 -13.28 34.41 7.66
C CYS A 57 -12.25 34.50 8.81
N SER A 58 -12.58 33.94 9.99
CA SER A 58 -11.63 33.79 11.11
C SER A 58 -10.48 32.82 10.79
N LYS A 59 -10.74 31.73 10.06
CA LYS A 59 -9.69 30.83 9.56
C LYS A 59 -8.80 31.47 8.50
N ALA A 60 -9.35 32.31 7.63
CA ALA A 60 -8.58 33.06 6.62
C ALA A 60 -7.66 34.11 7.28
N GLN A 61 -8.10 34.77 8.36
CA GLN A 61 -7.25 35.66 9.17
C GLN A 61 -6.11 34.91 9.88
N ARG A 62 -6.32 33.66 10.35
CA ARG A 62 -5.24 32.81 10.91
C ARG A 62 -4.15 32.49 9.88
N LEU A 63 -4.51 32.26 8.61
CA LEU A 63 -3.55 32.01 7.54
C LEU A 63 -2.79 33.28 7.11
N GLY A 64 -3.40 34.46 7.25
CA GLY A 64 -2.76 35.75 7.05
C GLY A 64 -1.76 36.12 8.15
N LEU A 65 -2.10 35.88 9.42
CA LEU A 65 -1.25 36.14 10.59
C LEU A 65 -0.10 35.13 10.75
N ALA A 66 -0.27 33.89 10.30
CA ALA A 66 0.80 32.88 10.28
C ALA A 66 1.95 33.22 9.32
N ARG A 67 1.74 34.15 8.37
CA ARG A 67 2.82 34.63 7.48
C ARG A 67 3.69 35.73 8.09
N SER A 68 3.34 36.30 9.25
CA SER A 68 4.05 37.45 9.84
C SER A 68 4.66 37.23 11.23
N ALA A 69 4.67 36.00 11.75
CA ALA A 69 5.18 35.71 13.10
C ALA A 69 6.54 34.99 13.05
N SER A 70 7.59 35.74 12.71
CA SER A 70 8.88 35.57 13.36
C SER A 70 8.81 36.31 14.70
N GLU A 71 9.39 35.73 15.74
CA GLU A 71 9.53 36.24 17.12
C GLU A 71 8.43 35.77 18.08
N GLY A 72 8.87 34.96 19.03
CA GLY A 72 8.04 34.25 19.98
C GLY A 72 7.60 35.11 21.16
N THR A 73 6.33 34.99 21.52
CA THR A 73 5.81 35.29 22.86
C THR A 73 4.60 34.39 23.17
N ASN A 74 4.41 34.16 24.46
CA ASN A 74 3.49 33.22 25.12
C ASN A 74 1.97 33.51 24.96
N GLU A 75 1.52 34.19 23.90
CA GLU A 75 0.11 34.54 23.69
C GLU A 75 -0.70 33.46 22.94
N MET A 76 -0.06 32.54 22.21
CA MET A 76 -0.76 31.42 21.55
C MET A 76 -1.32 30.37 22.52
N GLN A 77 -0.74 30.22 23.72
CA GLN A 77 -1.20 29.21 24.69
C GLN A 77 -2.55 29.57 25.33
N TRP A 78 -2.83 30.86 25.56
CA TRP A 78 -4.10 31.28 26.18
C TRP A 78 -5.27 31.29 25.20
N CYS A 79 -5.04 31.66 23.94
CA CYS A 79 -6.07 31.58 22.89
C CYS A 79 -6.47 30.12 22.59
N GLY A 80 -5.52 29.18 22.59
CA GLY A 80 -5.81 27.76 22.33
C GLY A 80 -6.65 27.09 23.42
N VAL A 81 -6.43 27.46 24.69
CA VAL A 81 -7.16 26.89 25.84
C VAL A 81 -8.59 27.45 25.92
N LEU A 82 -8.78 28.74 25.61
CA LEU A 82 -10.12 29.36 25.59
C LEU A 82 -10.95 28.88 24.39
N ASP A 83 -10.34 28.69 23.21
CA ASP A 83 -10.99 28.16 22.00
C ASP A 83 -11.36 26.67 22.17
N GLN A 84 -10.53 25.88 22.87
CA GLN A 84 -10.89 24.50 23.26
C GLN A 84 -12.01 24.45 24.31
N ALA A 85 -12.02 25.37 25.28
CA ALA A 85 -13.07 25.43 26.31
C ALA A 85 -14.41 25.88 25.71
N ILE A 86 -14.42 26.92 24.87
CA ILE A 86 -15.64 27.44 24.23
C ILE A 86 -16.16 26.46 23.16
N SER A 87 -15.26 25.86 22.36
CA SER A 87 -15.63 24.81 21.39
C SER A 87 -16.17 23.56 22.09
N LYS A 88 -15.51 23.09 23.16
CA LYS A 88 -16.05 21.96 23.96
C LYS A 88 -17.39 22.31 24.56
N THR A 89 -17.57 23.48 25.18
CA THR A 89 -18.81 23.82 25.91
C THR A 89 -19.99 24.10 24.97
N LEU A 90 -19.79 24.82 23.85
CA LEU A 90 -20.84 25.07 22.85
C LEU A 90 -21.17 23.82 22.02
N TRP A 91 -20.19 22.96 21.74
CA TRP A 91 -20.47 21.67 21.13
C TRP A 91 -21.19 20.75 22.12
N THR A 92 -20.78 20.63 23.38
CA THR A 92 -21.25 19.60 24.34
C THR A 92 -22.67 19.76 24.82
N SER A 93 -23.17 20.98 24.91
CA SER A 93 -24.39 21.28 25.67
C SER A 93 -25.62 21.61 24.82
N SER A 94 -25.49 21.77 23.50
CA SER A 94 -26.59 22.21 22.65
C SER A 94 -27.16 21.09 21.75
N PRO A 95 -28.46 20.72 21.90
CA PRO A 95 -29.13 19.70 21.08
C PRO A 95 -29.04 19.96 19.56
N ARG A 96 -28.88 21.22 19.17
CA ARG A 96 -28.81 21.67 17.77
C ARG A 96 -27.57 21.14 17.02
N TRP A 97 -26.49 20.80 17.73
CA TRP A 97 -25.25 20.27 17.14
C TRP A 97 -25.14 18.74 17.20
N MET A 98 -26.12 18.05 17.77
CA MET A 98 -26.17 16.58 17.77
C MET A 98 -26.03 15.96 16.37
N PRO A 99 -26.65 16.49 15.29
CA PRO A 99 -26.48 15.94 13.95
C PRO A 99 -25.04 16.04 13.45
N MET A 100 -24.36 17.18 13.67
CA MET A 100 -22.95 17.36 13.29
C MET A 100 -21.99 16.50 14.11
N ARG A 101 -22.32 16.20 15.36
CA ARG A 101 -21.57 15.27 16.20
C ARG A 101 -21.73 13.82 15.76
N LYS A 102 -22.96 13.42 15.42
CA LYS A 102 -23.22 12.12 14.78
C LYS A 102 -22.46 12.03 13.45
N LEU A 103 -22.46 13.09 12.64
CA LEU A 103 -21.68 13.20 11.40
C LEU A 103 -20.17 13.09 11.63
N ALA A 104 -19.63 13.80 12.63
CA ALA A 104 -18.23 13.75 12.98
C ALA A 104 -17.83 12.35 13.47
N CYS A 105 -18.64 11.71 14.31
CA CYS A 105 -18.45 10.33 14.76
C CYS A 105 -18.55 9.33 13.59
N LEU A 106 -19.51 9.50 12.68
CA LEU A 106 -19.67 8.71 11.44
C LEU A 106 -18.50 8.92 10.46
N SER A 107 -17.96 10.15 10.36
CA SER A 107 -16.84 10.48 9.47
C SER A 107 -15.47 10.10 10.05
N GLN A 108 -15.31 10.12 11.39
CA GLN A 108 -14.14 9.58 12.08
C GLN A 108 -14.01 8.07 11.86
N ARG A 109 -15.12 7.38 11.54
CA ARG A 109 -15.16 5.99 11.05
C ARG A 109 -15.21 5.87 9.52
N LYS A 110 -14.69 6.89 8.81
CA LYS A 110 -14.40 6.95 7.37
C LYS A 110 -15.56 6.54 6.43
N ALA A 111 -16.81 6.86 6.77
CA ALA A 111 -17.86 6.93 5.76
C ALA A 111 -17.66 8.17 4.87
N SER A 112 -17.96 8.08 3.57
CA SER A 112 -17.93 9.26 2.70
C SER A 112 -18.87 10.35 3.26
N HIS A 113 -18.34 11.56 3.45
CA HIS A 113 -19.03 12.66 4.14
C HIS A 113 -20.41 12.95 3.53
N HIS A 114 -20.55 12.79 2.21
CA HIS A 114 -21.81 12.95 1.48
C HIS A 114 -22.83 11.84 1.77
N ALA A 115 -22.38 10.58 1.92
CA ALA A 115 -23.26 9.48 2.27
C ALA A 115 -23.73 9.60 3.73
N ALA A 116 -22.81 9.86 4.66
CA ALA A 116 -23.15 10.10 6.07
C ALA A 116 -24.13 11.27 6.24
N LYS A 117 -23.96 12.35 5.46
CA LYS A 117 -24.88 13.49 5.42
C LYS A 117 -26.27 13.11 4.91
N SER A 118 -26.37 12.33 3.83
CA SER A 118 -27.65 11.85 3.30
C SER A 118 -28.41 10.96 4.29
N PHE A 119 -27.71 10.20 5.13
CA PHE A 119 -28.34 9.30 6.12
C PHE A 119 -28.82 10.00 7.38
N LEU A 120 -28.12 11.04 7.85
CA LEU A 120 -28.64 11.88 8.92
C LEU A 120 -29.90 12.65 8.50
N LEU A 121 -30.01 13.02 7.22
CA LEU A 121 -31.23 13.59 6.66
C LEU A 121 -32.41 12.61 6.67
N LYS A 122 -32.15 11.30 6.76
CA LYS A 122 -33.17 10.25 6.86
C LYS A 122 -33.51 9.86 8.31
N ASN A 123 -32.94 10.51 9.32
CA ASN A 123 -33.16 10.24 10.75
C ASN A 123 -32.94 8.76 11.18
N LEU A 124 -32.04 8.05 10.50
CA LEU A 124 -31.70 6.67 10.86
C LEU A 124 -30.93 6.61 12.19
N HIS A 125 -31.11 5.52 12.94
CA HIS A 125 -30.26 5.22 14.10
C HIS A 125 -28.81 4.97 13.61
N PRO A 126 -27.76 5.35 14.37
CA PRO A 126 -26.38 5.22 13.92
C PRO A 126 -26.01 3.83 13.41
N GLU A 127 -26.45 2.78 14.09
CA GLU A 127 -26.20 1.38 13.70
C GLU A 127 -26.85 0.98 12.37
N ASP A 128 -28.08 1.45 12.11
CA ASP A 128 -28.77 1.21 10.84
C ASP A 128 -28.08 1.98 9.71
N ALA A 129 -27.61 3.19 9.99
CA ALA A 129 -26.85 3.98 9.02
C ALA A 129 -25.52 3.30 8.65
N PHE A 130 -24.81 2.70 9.62
CA PHE A 130 -23.59 1.92 9.36
C PHE A 130 -23.88 0.68 8.51
N THR A 131 -24.95 -0.05 8.84
CA THR A 131 -25.36 -1.24 8.10
C THR A 131 -25.69 -0.91 6.64
N GLU A 132 -26.42 0.18 6.40
CA GLU A 132 -26.74 0.63 5.04
C GLU A 132 -25.52 1.16 4.27
N LEU A 133 -24.62 1.89 4.95
CA LEU A 133 -23.35 2.32 4.36
C LEU A 133 -22.50 1.13 3.93
N ARG A 134 -22.45 0.09 4.76
CA ARG A 134 -21.74 -1.14 4.49
C ARG A 134 -22.32 -1.88 3.28
N LYS A 135 -23.65 -2.05 3.22
CA LYS A 135 -24.33 -2.64 2.05
C LYS A 135 -24.00 -1.88 0.76
N LYS A 136 -24.04 -0.55 0.80
CA LYS A 136 -23.69 0.29 -0.36
C LYS A 136 -22.22 0.18 -0.74
N GLY A 137 -21.33 0.14 0.25
CA GLY A 137 -19.90 -0.02 0.05
C GLY A 137 -19.59 -1.35 -0.65
N LEU A 138 -20.17 -2.45 -0.17
CA LEU A 138 -20.02 -3.77 -0.78
C LEU A 138 -20.55 -3.79 -2.22
N ALA A 139 -21.74 -3.23 -2.46
CA ALA A 139 -22.30 -3.13 -3.81
C ALA A 139 -21.41 -2.28 -4.75
N ALA A 140 -20.78 -1.22 -4.23
CA ALA A 140 -19.84 -0.42 -5.00
C ALA A 140 -18.53 -1.16 -5.27
N ALA A 141 -18.02 -1.94 -4.31
CA ALA A 141 -16.83 -2.78 -4.47
C ALA A 141 -17.04 -3.84 -5.55
N THR A 142 -18.20 -4.54 -5.54
CA THR A 142 -18.55 -5.51 -6.59
C THR A 142 -18.58 -4.88 -7.99
N LYS A 143 -19.01 -3.63 -8.14
CA LYS A 143 -18.99 -2.94 -9.44
C LYS A 143 -17.58 -2.56 -9.90
N LYS A 144 -16.62 -2.47 -8.97
CA LYS A 144 -15.23 -2.11 -9.25
C LYS A 144 -14.34 -3.33 -9.42
N SER A 145 -14.80 -4.53 -9.10
CA SER A 145 -14.00 -5.76 -9.13
C SER A 145 -13.46 -6.13 -10.53
N SER A 146 -14.08 -5.62 -11.60
CA SER A 146 -13.64 -5.82 -12.98
C SER A 146 -12.48 -4.90 -13.41
N ARG A 147 -12.10 -3.92 -12.57
CA ARG A 147 -11.00 -3.00 -12.88
C ARG A 147 -9.65 -3.68 -12.71
N VAL A 148 -8.65 -3.25 -13.47
CA VAL A 148 -7.31 -3.83 -13.39
C VAL A 148 -6.64 -3.43 -12.06
N ALA A 149 -6.40 -4.43 -11.21
CA ALA A 149 -5.62 -4.30 -9.98
C ALA A 149 -4.24 -4.94 -10.19
N ALA A 150 -3.26 -4.10 -10.54
CA ALA A 150 -1.88 -4.48 -10.87
C ALA A 150 -0.84 -3.94 -9.88
N ASP A 151 -1.28 -3.17 -8.88
CA ASP A 151 -0.45 -2.74 -7.76
C ASP A 151 -0.82 -3.56 -6.50
N GLY A 152 -0.28 -3.25 -5.32
CA GLY A 152 -0.58 -3.95 -4.06
C GLY A 152 0.65 -4.30 -3.23
N LEU A 153 0.53 -5.33 -2.40
CA LEU A 153 1.60 -5.83 -1.54
C LEU A 153 1.62 -7.36 -1.48
N LEU A 154 2.81 -7.86 -1.20
CA LEU A 154 3.06 -9.22 -0.76
C LEU A 154 3.06 -9.25 0.77
N GLY A 155 2.41 -10.26 1.34
CA GLY A 155 2.51 -10.62 2.74
C GLY A 155 3.28 -11.93 2.90
N LEU A 156 4.24 -11.97 3.82
CA LEU A 156 5.01 -13.17 4.13
C LEU A 156 4.84 -13.55 5.60
N ALA A 157 4.57 -14.83 5.85
CA ALA A 157 4.50 -15.41 7.18
C ALA A 157 5.33 -16.70 7.25
N HIS A 158 6.23 -16.76 8.23
CA HIS A 158 6.99 -17.96 8.54
C HIS A 158 6.17 -18.92 9.41
N PHE A 159 6.35 -20.21 9.19
CA PHE A 159 5.86 -21.31 10.03
C PHE A 159 7.03 -22.26 10.36
N GLU A 160 6.79 -23.30 11.16
CA GLU A 160 7.84 -24.13 11.78
C GLU A 160 8.96 -24.57 10.83
N LYS A 161 8.60 -25.01 9.62
CA LYS A 161 9.54 -25.54 8.62
C LYS A 161 9.51 -24.82 7.28
N GLY A 162 8.98 -23.60 7.22
CA GLY A 162 8.83 -22.91 5.95
C GLY A 162 8.26 -21.51 6.02
N ALA A 163 7.85 -21.00 4.87
CA ALA A 163 7.18 -19.71 4.76
C ALA A 163 6.09 -19.72 3.68
N ALA A 164 4.98 -19.03 3.97
CA ALA A 164 3.90 -18.75 3.04
C ALA A 164 3.98 -17.30 2.59
N VAL A 165 3.74 -17.06 1.31
CA VAL A 165 3.67 -15.73 0.70
C VAL A 165 2.35 -15.57 -0.04
N ILE A 166 1.68 -14.45 0.17
CA ILE A 166 0.42 -14.11 -0.47
C ILE A 166 0.55 -12.78 -1.21
N GLU A 167 -0.12 -12.62 -2.33
CA GLU A 167 -0.24 -11.37 -3.07
C GLU A 167 -1.68 -10.86 -3.01
N ILE A 168 -1.86 -9.66 -2.46
CA ILE A 168 -3.12 -8.93 -2.57
C ILE A 168 -2.87 -7.69 -3.41
N ASN A 169 -3.68 -7.54 -4.46
CA ASN A 169 -3.56 -6.42 -5.38
C ASN A 169 -4.55 -5.31 -5.08
N SER A 170 -4.17 -4.09 -5.46
CA SER A 170 -5.00 -2.88 -5.54
C SER A 170 -4.87 -2.22 -6.91
N GLU A 171 -5.75 -1.26 -7.22
CA GLU A 171 -5.63 -0.46 -8.45
C GLU A 171 -4.41 0.47 -8.38
N THR A 172 -4.19 1.12 -7.23
CA THR A 172 -3.11 2.09 -7.02
C THR A 172 -2.15 1.70 -5.90
N ASP A 173 -0.96 2.28 -5.90
CA ASP A 173 0.03 2.13 -4.83
C ASP A 173 -0.35 2.94 -3.57
N PHE A 174 -1.22 3.93 -3.67
CA PHE A 174 -1.73 4.69 -2.52
C PHE A 174 -2.53 3.80 -1.56
N VAL A 175 -3.35 2.89 -2.10
CA VAL A 175 -4.07 1.90 -1.27
C VAL A 175 -3.10 0.91 -0.65
N ALA A 176 -2.06 0.48 -1.37
CA ALA A 176 -1.04 -0.43 -0.86
C ALA A 176 -0.31 0.13 0.37
N ARG A 177 -0.12 1.46 0.45
CA ARG A 177 0.51 2.13 1.60
C ARG A 177 -0.41 2.34 2.80
N ASN A 178 -1.72 2.10 2.67
CA ASN A 178 -2.70 2.33 3.73
C ASN A 178 -2.57 1.29 4.86
N ASP A 179 -2.56 1.73 6.11
CA ASP A 179 -2.43 0.86 7.30
C ASP A 179 -3.50 -0.26 7.36
N LEU A 180 -4.73 0.02 6.93
CA LEU A 180 -5.80 -0.99 6.87
C LEU A 180 -5.48 -2.07 5.83
N PHE A 181 -4.95 -1.69 4.67
CA PHE A 181 -4.56 -2.63 3.62
C PHE A 181 -3.36 -3.46 4.06
N GLN A 182 -2.35 -2.83 4.67
CA GLN A 182 -1.20 -3.51 5.25
C GLN A 182 -1.62 -4.52 6.32
N SER A 183 -2.56 -4.15 7.20
CA SER A 183 -3.13 -5.05 8.23
C SER A 183 -3.87 -6.25 7.62
N LEU A 184 -4.64 -6.04 6.54
CA LEU A 184 -5.26 -7.12 5.77
C LEU A 184 -4.22 -8.10 5.24
N VAL A 185 -3.20 -7.61 4.54
CA VAL A 185 -2.16 -8.43 3.92
C VAL A 185 -1.42 -9.27 4.96
N LEU A 186 -1.04 -8.67 6.10
CA LEU A 186 -0.38 -9.38 7.19
C LEU A 186 -1.27 -10.46 7.82
N SER A 187 -2.53 -10.16 8.11
CA SER A 187 -3.45 -11.13 8.70
C SER A 187 -3.75 -12.29 7.76
N VAL A 188 -3.90 -12.03 6.46
CA VAL A 188 -4.10 -13.08 5.45
C VAL A 188 -2.85 -13.94 5.27
N ALA A 189 -1.64 -13.34 5.30
CA ALA A 189 -0.39 -14.11 5.26
C ALA A 189 -0.27 -15.05 6.47
N LYS A 190 -0.61 -14.57 7.67
CA LYS A 190 -0.66 -15.40 8.88
C LYS A 190 -1.68 -16.53 8.74
N ALA A 191 -2.88 -16.24 8.24
CA ALA A 191 -3.89 -17.29 7.98
C ALA A 191 -3.37 -18.35 6.99
N ALA A 192 -2.72 -17.92 5.90
CA ALA A 192 -2.13 -18.82 4.93
C ALA A 192 -1.09 -19.76 5.57
N SER A 193 -0.27 -19.26 6.51
CA SER A 193 0.72 -20.09 7.23
C SER A 193 0.12 -21.15 8.17
N THR A 194 -1.19 -21.09 8.45
CA THR A 194 -1.89 -22.04 9.34
C THR A 194 -2.69 -23.10 8.59
N LEU A 195 -2.76 -23.03 7.25
CA LEU A 195 -3.50 -23.99 6.44
C LEU A 195 -2.88 -25.39 6.51
N GLU A 196 -3.71 -26.43 6.50
CA GLU A 196 -3.26 -27.83 6.48
C GLU A 196 -2.42 -28.15 5.25
N ALA A 197 -2.71 -27.53 4.11
CA ALA A 197 -1.92 -27.66 2.89
C ALA A 197 -0.43 -27.32 3.11
N VAL A 198 -0.15 -26.35 4.00
CA VAL A 198 1.23 -25.93 4.33
C VAL A 198 1.97 -26.97 5.18
N GLN A 199 1.24 -27.88 5.84
CA GLN A 199 1.84 -29.02 6.54
C GLN A 199 2.38 -30.08 5.58
N GLN A 200 1.88 -30.12 4.33
CA GLN A 200 2.44 -30.99 3.31
C GLN A 200 3.81 -30.47 2.90
N PHE A 201 4.84 -31.28 3.13
CA PHE A 201 6.19 -30.93 2.75
C PHE A 201 6.31 -30.77 1.23
N SER A 202 6.73 -29.57 0.82
CA SER A 202 7.12 -29.25 -0.54
C SER A 202 8.36 -28.37 -0.52
N SER A 203 9.45 -28.91 -1.07
CA SER A 203 10.72 -28.19 -1.22
C SER A 203 10.72 -27.27 -2.45
N LYS A 204 9.89 -27.60 -3.45
CA LYS A 204 9.52 -26.70 -4.55
C LYS A 204 8.40 -25.75 -4.11
N PRO A 205 8.33 -24.53 -4.66
CA PRO A 205 7.20 -23.64 -4.42
C PRO A 205 5.89 -24.30 -4.84
N ALA A 206 4.94 -24.39 -3.93
CA ALA A 206 3.62 -24.94 -4.19
C ALA A 206 2.56 -23.84 -4.06
N ALA A 207 1.59 -23.82 -4.98
CA ALA A 207 0.46 -22.90 -4.92
C ALA A 207 -0.53 -23.36 -3.84
N LEU A 208 -1.06 -22.41 -3.07
CA LEU A 208 -2.15 -22.65 -2.14
C LEU A 208 -3.49 -22.46 -2.86
N ASP A 209 -4.47 -23.29 -2.51
CA ASP A 209 -5.84 -23.07 -2.96
C ASP A 209 -6.39 -21.80 -2.30
N LEU A 210 -6.78 -20.84 -3.14
CA LEU A 210 -7.36 -19.59 -2.68
C LEU A 210 -8.76 -19.78 -2.10
N HIS A 211 -9.49 -20.81 -2.53
CA HIS A 211 -10.83 -21.07 -2.02
C HIS A 211 -10.81 -21.41 -0.53
N ASP A 212 -9.88 -22.27 -0.12
CA ASP A 212 -9.69 -22.63 1.29
C ASP A 212 -9.25 -21.41 2.10
N LEU A 213 -8.29 -20.63 1.58
CA LEU A 213 -7.81 -19.42 2.24
C LEU A 213 -8.91 -18.36 2.40
N GLU A 214 -9.77 -18.19 1.39
CA GLU A 214 -10.89 -17.23 1.40
C GLU A 214 -11.90 -17.49 2.53
N LEU A 215 -12.03 -18.74 2.97
CA LEU A 215 -12.96 -19.16 4.01
C LEU A 215 -12.38 -19.06 5.43
N VAL A 216 -11.06 -18.87 5.56
CA VAL A 216 -10.41 -18.74 6.88
C VAL A 216 -10.84 -17.44 7.55
N ASN A 217 -11.15 -17.51 8.84
CA ASN A 217 -11.45 -16.34 9.63
C ASN A 217 -10.17 -15.61 10.07
N VAL A 218 -10.18 -14.29 9.90
CA VAL A 218 -9.10 -13.39 10.26
C VAL A 218 -9.62 -12.22 11.08
N LYS A 219 -8.81 -11.81 12.04
CA LYS A 219 -8.98 -10.55 12.76
C LYS A 219 -7.92 -9.57 12.26
N LEU A 220 -8.38 -8.41 11.79
CA LEU A 220 -7.47 -7.35 11.39
C LEU A 220 -7.06 -6.53 12.61
N ASP A 221 -5.77 -6.20 12.68
CA ASP A 221 -5.25 -5.28 13.69
C ASP A 221 -5.45 -3.84 13.20
N HIS A 222 -6.69 -3.39 13.13
CA HIS A 222 -7.03 -2.04 12.70
C HIS A 222 -8.40 -1.58 13.24
N ALA A 223 -8.48 -0.31 13.67
CA ALA A 223 -9.68 0.24 14.32
C ALA A 223 -10.95 0.26 13.44
N SER A 224 -10.81 0.24 12.11
CA SER A 224 -11.95 0.23 11.18
C SER A 224 -12.67 -1.11 11.09
N ILE A 225 -11.99 -2.22 11.35
CA ILE A 225 -12.56 -3.57 11.27
C ILE A 225 -12.14 -4.31 12.55
N THR A 226 -12.99 -4.26 13.57
CA THR A 226 -12.71 -4.84 14.89
C THR A 226 -13.23 -6.26 15.05
N ARG A 227 -14.18 -6.66 14.20
CA ARG A 227 -14.78 -8.00 14.18
C ARG A 227 -13.94 -8.96 13.35
N GLU A 228 -14.10 -10.24 13.67
CA GLU A 228 -13.56 -11.33 12.87
C GLU A 228 -14.39 -11.51 11.59
N LEU A 229 -13.69 -11.84 10.50
CA LEU A 229 -14.25 -11.97 9.17
C LEU A 229 -13.55 -13.10 8.43
N CYS A 230 -14.26 -13.79 7.54
CA CYS A 230 -13.56 -14.63 6.56
C CYS A 230 -12.70 -13.74 5.64
N VAL A 231 -11.59 -14.28 5.12
CA VAL A 231 -10.66 -13.53 4.25
C VAL A 231 -11.38 -12.87 3.07
N ARG A 232 -12.30 -13.58 2.42
CA ARG A 232 -13.10 -13.03 1.31
C ARG A 232 -13.90 -11.79 1.72
N ASP A 233 -14.54 -11.84 2.87
CA ASP A 233 -15.31 -10.72 3.39
C ASP A 233 -14.37 -9.57 3.79
N ALA A 234 -13.24 -9.87 4.44
CA ALA A 234 -12.25 -8.87 4.82
C ALA A 234 -11.71 -8.10 3.59
N VAL A 235 -11.37 -8.81 2.51
CA VAL A 235 -10.97 -8.21 1.22
C VAL A 235 -12.07 -7.30 0.68
N SER A 236 -13.33 -7.77 0.70
CA SER A 236 -14.48 -7.01 0.20
C SER A 236 -14.78 -5.76 1.05
N GLU A 237 -14.65 -5.84 2.37
CA GLU A 237 -14.79 -4.69 3.28
C GLU A 237 -13.68 -3.65 3.04
N VAL A 238 -12.43 -4.09 2.87
CA VAL A 238 -11.32 -3.18 2.56
C VAL A 238 -11.56 -2.50 1.21
N ALA A 239 -11.97 -3.24 0.17
CA ALA A 239 -12.35 -2.67 -1.13
C ALA A 239 -13.49 -1.64 -1.01
N ALA A 240 -14.48 -1.91 -0.16
CA ALA A 240 -15.59 -1.01 0.10
C ALA A 240 -15.15 0.29 0.79
N ILE A 241 -14.20 0.21 1.72
CA ILE A 241 -13.66 1.35 2.47
C ILE A 241 -12.70 2.19 1.61
N THR A 242 -11.78 1.54 0.88
CA THR A 242 -10.81 2.23 0.03
C THR A 242 -11.44 2.77 -1.25
N GLY A 243 -12.51 2.11 -1.72
CA GLY A 243 -13.17 2.47 -2.96
C GLY A 243 -12.37 2.08 -4.21
N GLU A 244 -11.42 1.18 -4.11
CA GLU A 244 -10.69 0.58 -5.22
C GLU A 244 -10.96 -0.92 -5.31
N ASN A 245 -10.71 -1.52 -6.47
CA ASN A 245 -10.63 -2.96 -6.59
C ASN A 245 -9.49 -3.49 -5.72
N VAL A 246 -9.82 -4.36 -4.78
CA VAL A 246 -8.86 -5.11 -3.97
C VAL A 246 -9.15 -6.59 -4.14
N ARG A 247 -8.13 -7.39 -4.42
CA ARG A 247 -8.28 -8.84 -4.64
C ARG A 247 -7.13 -9.63 -4.08
N LEU A 248 -7.42 -10.78 -3.48
CA LEU A 248 -6.44 -11.83 -3.23
C LEU A 248 -6.13 -12.52 -4.55
N ARG A 249 -4.87 -12.47 -5.01
CA ARG A 249 -4.51 -12.91 -6.35
C ARG A 249 -3.91 -14.31 -6.39
N ARG A 250 -2.91 -14.55 -5.55
CA ARG A 250 -2.16 -15.81 -5.52
C ARG A 250 -1.50 -15.98 -4.17
N ALA A 251 -1.30 -17.24 -3.79
CA ALA A 251 -0.68 -17.63 -2.55
C ALA A 251 0.23 -18.83 -2.82
N PHE A 252 1.41 -18.83 -2.25
CA PHE A 252 2.39 -19.91 -2.37
C PHE A 252 3.00 -20.22 -1.02
N TYR A 253 3.56 -21.40 -0.89
CA TYR A 253 4.39 -21.76 0.23
C TYR A 253 5.59 -22.59 -0.22
N ILE A 254 6.63 -22.57 0.62
CA ILE A 254 7.81 -23.40 0.47
C ILE A 254 8.23 -23.89 1.86
N SER A 255 8.72 -25.12 1.94
CA SER A 255 9.11 -25.77 3.20
C SER A 255 10.39 -26.58 3.04
N SER A 256 11.10 -26.82 4.15
CA SER A 256 12.30 -27.66 4.21
C SER A 256 12.15 -28.73 5.31
N GLN A 257 12.34 -30.01 4.99
CA GLN A 257 12.19 -31.12 5.95
C GLN A 257 13.39 -31.21 6.89
N ARG A 258 14.59 -31.08 6.29
CA ARG A 258 15.92 -31.24 6.89
C ARG A 258 16.79 -30.00 6.63
N GLY A 259 16.25 -28.83 6.96
CA GLY A 259 16.96 -27.57 6.77
C GLY A 259 16.10 -26.37 7.09
N ILE A 260 16.36 -25.25 6.42
CA ILE A 260 15.71 -23.97 6.71
C ILE A 260 15.12 -23.34 5.45
N VAL A 261 14.13 -22.49 5.64
CA VAL A 261 13.64 -21.57 4.61
C VAL A 261 13.99 -20.16 5.02
N SER A 262 14.77 -19.47 4.19
CA SER A 262 15.10 -18.07 4.35
C SER A 262 14.33 -17.22 3.35
N SER A 263 14.06 -15.97 3.72
CA SER A 263 13.35 -15.02 2.89
C SER A 263 14.09 -13.69 2.83
N TYR A 264 13.89 -12.96 1.73
CA TYR A 264 14.32 -11.58 1.57
C TYR A 264 13.15 -10.76 1.02
N LEU A 265 12.83 -9.67 1.70
CA LEU A 265 11.74 -8.77 1.38
C LEU A 265 12.34 -7.44 0.89
N HIS A 266 12.04 -7.06 -0.35
CA HIS A 266 12.51 -5.82 -0.96
C HIS A 266 11.37 -4.80 -1.11
N MET A 267 11.70 -3.51 -0.95
CA MET A 267 10.73 -2.41 -0.86
C MET A 267 9.66 -2.68 0.22
N SER A 268 10.13 -2.99 1.43
CA SER A 268 9.28 -3.37 2.57
C SER A 268 8.74 -2.12 3.28
N PRO A 269 7.42 -1.86 3.27
CA PRO A 269 6.84 -0.75 4.03
C PRO A 269 6.78 -1.05 5.53
N ALA A 270 6.68 -2.33 5.91
CA ALA A 270 6.68 -2.81 7.28
C ALA A 270 7.11 -4.29 7.32
N SER A 271 7.47 -4.78 8.51
CA SER A 271 7.88 -6.18 8.71
C SER A 271 6.81 -7.15 8.18
N GLY A 272 7.24 -8.16 7.41
CA GLY A 272 6.34 -9.14 6.76
C GLY A 272 5.65 -8.64 5.50
N LEU A 273 5.87 -7.40 5.07
CA LEU A 273 5.31 -6.81 3.85
C LEU A 273 6.39 -6.45 2.84
N SER A 274 6.09 -6.57 1.55
CA SER A 274 7.00 -6.17 0.48
C SER A 274 6.29 -5.98 -0.86
N ARG A 275 7.01 -5.45 -1.86
CA ARG A 275 6.57 -5.52 -3.27
C ARG A 275 7.27 -6.63 -4.06
N LEU A 276 8.38 -7.12 -3.52
CA LEU A 276 9.27 -8.10 -4.11
C LEU A 276 9.72 -9.03 -2.99
N ALA A 277 9.52 -10.33 -3.14
CA ALA A 277 9.99 -11.32 -2.19
C ALA A 277 10.78 -12.43 -2.89
N GLY A 278 11.88 -12.83 -2.25
CA GLY A 278 12.64 -14.02 -2.58
C GLY A 278 12.58 -14.98 -1.40
N LEU A 279 12.34 -16.26 -1.66
CA LEU A 279 12.43 -17.33 -0.67
C LEU A 279 13.39 -18.39 -1.20
N VAL A 280 14.18 -18.98 -0.31
CA VAL A 280 15.11 -20.06 -0.62
C VAL A 280 14.98 -21.14 0.44
N ALA A 281 14.72 -22.37 0.01
CA ALA A 281 14.77 -23.57 0.85
C ALA A 281 16.17 -24.18 0.74
N LEU A 282 16.86 -24.25 1.87
CA LEU A 282 18.12 -24.95 2.03
C LEU A 282 17.87 -26.27 2.76
N GLU A 283 18.56 -27.31 2.33
CA GLU A 283 18.61 -28.61 3.00
C GLU A 283 20.07 -28.93 3.35
N VAL A 284 20.26 -29.54 4.51
CA VAL A 284 21.55 -30.05 4.97
C VAL A 284 21.40 -31.54 5.26
N GLU A 285 22.31 -32.33 4.70
CA GLU A 285 22.35 -33.78 4.96
C GLU A 285 22.57 -34.06 6.45
N ASP A 286 21.83 -35.04 7.00
CA ASP A 286 21.93 -35.51 8.39
C ASP A 286 21.84 -34.41 9.47
N ASP A 287 21.07 -33.35 9.24
CA ASP A 287 20.84 -32.31 10.23
C ASP A 287 19.57 -32.57 11.05
N GLN A 288 19.72 -33.31 12.14
CA GLN A 288 18.66 -33.59 13.12
C GLN A 288 18.57 -32.52 14.23
N GLU A 289 19.54 -31.62 14.35
CA GLU A 289 19.72 -30.79 15.57
C GLU A 289 19.94 -29.29 15.35
N GLY A 290 19.85 -28.77 14.11
CA GLY A 290 19.85 -27.32 13.86
C GLY A 290 21.11 -26.57 14.32
N SER A 291 22.22 -27.29 14.54
CA SER A 291 23.47 -26.77 15.10
C SER A 291 24.10 -25.66 14.23
N HIS A 292 23.78 -25.62 12.94
CA HIS A 292 24.31 -24.66 11.96
C HIS A 292 23.27 -23.62 11.50
N SER A 293 22.20 -23.42 12.29
CA SER A 293 21.07 -22.56 11.94
C SER A 293 21.50 -21.14 11.53
N GLU A 294 22.50 -20.53 12.17
CA GLU A 294 22.87 -19.13 11.90
C GLU A 294 23.64 -18.95 10.58
N THR A 295 24.65 -19.78 10.30
CA THR A 295 25.38 -19.76 9.02
C THR A 295 24.45 -20.09 7.86
N LEU A 296 23.53 -21.03 8.04
CA LEU A 296 22.52 -21.32 7.02
C LEU A 296 21.57 -20.15 6.82
N LYS A 297 21.11 -19.49 7.89
CA LYS A 297 20.22 -18.33 7.80
C LYS A 297 20.88 -17.16 7.07
N SER A 298 22.15 -16.90 7.33
CA SER A 298 22.89 -15.81 6.67
C SER A 298 23.10 -16.10 5.18
N LEU A 299 23.49 -17.34 4.84
CA LEU A 299 23.58 -17.80 3.46
C LEU A 299 22.21 -17.75 2.76
N GLY A 300 21.17 -18.30 3.38
CA GLY A 300 19.82 -18.35 2.82
C GLY A 300 19.23 -16.96 2.59
N SER A 301 19.44 -16.01 3.51
CA SER A 301 19.00 -14.62 3.35
C SER A 301 19.74 -13.93 2.20
N SER A 302 21.05 -14.19 2.09
CA SER A 302 21.90 -13.69 1.01
C SER A 302 21.50 -14.25 -0.36
N LEU A 303 21.20 -15.55 -0.43
CA LEU A 303 20.69 -16.20 -1.64
C LEU A 303 19.28 -15.72 -2.00
N ALA A 304 18.41 -15.47 -1.01
CA ALA A 304 17.08 -14.91 -1.26
C ALA A 304 17.17 -13.49 -1.85
N MET A 305 18.11 -12.67 -1.37
CA MET A 305 18.40 -11.37 -1.98
C MET A 305 18.91 -11.51 -3.43
N HIS A 306 19.81 -12.47 -3.67
CA HIS A 306 20.28 -12.77 -5.02
C HIS A 306 19.13 -13.18 -5.94
N VAL A 307 18.24 -14.08 -5.50
CA VAL A 307 17.07 -14.52 -6.28
C VAL A 307 16.18 -13.34 -6.68
N VAL A 308 15.94 -12.39 -5.76
CA VAL A 308 15.17 -11.17 -6.08
C VAL A 308 15.83 -10.35 -7.18
N ALA A 309 17.14 -10.17 -7.11
CA ALA A 309 17.92 -9.33 -8.02
C ALA A 309 18.18 -9.98 -9.39
N ALA A 310 18.65 -11.23 -9.41
CA ALA A 310 19.11 -11.93 -10.61
C ALA A 310 17.99 -12.63 -11.40
N ARG A 311 16.79 -12.78 -10.81
CA ARG A 311 15.61 -13.36 -11.46
C ARG A 311 15.85 -14.73 -12.14
N PRO A 312 16.48 -15.72 -11.47
CA PRO A 312 16.64 -17.06 -12.04
C PRO A 312 15.27 -17.69 -12.34
N LEU A 313 15.20 -18.47 -13.40
CA LEU A 313 14.01 -19.23 -13.80
C LEU A 313 14.10 -20.69 -13.38
N PHE A 314 15.32 -21.25 -13.34
CA PHE A 314 15.59 -22.65 -13.03
C PHE A 314 16.61 -22.76 -11.91
N LEU A 315 16.54 -23.84 -11.13
CA LEU A 315 17.50 -24.10 -10.06
C LEU A 315 18.82 -24.65 -10.62
N SER A 316 18.73 -25.69 -11.46
CA SER A 316 19.87 -26.38 -12.06
C SER A 316 19.66 -26.59 -13.56
N LYS A 317 20.73 -26.93 -14.29
CA LYS A 317 20.70 -27.11 -15.75
C LYS A 317 19.75 -28.24 -16.18
N GLU A 318 19.61 -29.25 -15.34
CA GLU A 318 18.79 -30.44 -15.60
C GLU A 318 17.28 -30.14 -15.54
N LEU A 319 16.90 -29.02 -14.91
CA LEU A 319 15.51 -28.59 -14.80
C LEU A 319 15.08 -27.69 -15.95
N VAL A 320 15.99 -27.35 -16.87
CA VAL A 320 15.67 -26.54 -18.05
C VAL A 320 15.04 -27.43 -19.10
N ASP A 321 13.85 -27.05 -19.56
CA ASP A 321 13.12 -27.79 -20.60
C ASP A 321 13.92 -27.83 -21.92
N SER A 322 14.02 -29.01 -22.52
CA SER A 322 14.64 -29.21 -23.82
C SER A 322 13.99 -28.35 -24.91
N GLU A 323 12.68 -28.12 -24.85
CA GLU A 323 11.98 -27.30 -25.85
C GLU A 323 12.43 -25.84 -25.80
N VAL A 324 12.60 -25.29 -24.58
CA VAL A 324 13.10 -23.94 -24.36
C VAL A 324 14.55 -23.80 -24.87
N LEU A 325 15.38 -24.81 -24.59
CA LEU A 325 16.78 -24.83 -25.06
C LEU A 325 16.91 -24.95 -26.58
N GLU A 326 16.06 -25.76 -27.22
CA GLU A 326 16.03 -25.87 -28.67
C GLU A 326 15.53 -24.58 -29.31
N HIS A 327 14.51 -23.96 -28.74
CA HIS A 327 14.01 -22.66 -29.18
C HIS A 327 15.10 -21.59 -29.11
N GLU A 328 15.77 -21.46 -27.96
CA GLU A 328 16.86 -20.50 -27.77
C GLU A 328 18.06 -20.79 -28.70
N ARG A 329 18.38 -22.07 -28.90
CA ARG A 329 19.41 -22.50 -29.86
C ARG A 329 19.05 -22.07 -31.28
N ASN A 330 17.80 -22.18 -31.69
CA ASN A 330 17.33 -21.78 -33.01
C ASN A 330 17.40 -20.26 -33.19
N ILE A 331 17.03 -19.48 -32.17
CA ILE A 331 17.21 -18.02 -32.16
C ILE A 331 18.69 -17.67 -32.33
N CYS A 332 19.56 -18.29 -31.54
CA CYS A 332 21.01 -18.06 -31.61
C CYS A 332 21.60 -18.40 -32.98
N LYS A 333 21.16 -19.53 -33.58
CA LYS A 333 21.56 -19.93 -34.94
C LYS A 333 21.12 -18.89 -35.98
N ALA A 334 19.85 -18.50 -35.96
CA ALA A 334 19.31 -17.51 -36.88
C ALA A 334 20.10 -16.18 -36.82
N GLN A 335 20.43 -15.72 -35.62
CA GLN A 335 21.24 -14.52 -35.43
C GLN A 335 22.69 -14.67 -35.92
N ALA A 336 23.28 -15.86 -35.78
CA ALA A 336 24.66 -16.13 -36.17
C ALA A 336 24.83 -16.35 -37.68
N SER A 337 23.83 -16.95 -38.35
CA SER A 337 23.84 -17.18 -39.81
C SER A 337 23.82 -15.87 -40.62
N THR A 338 23.18 -14.82 -40.10
CA THR A 338 23.20 -13.48 -40.73
C THR A 338 24.60 -12.85 -40.77
N ALA A 339 25.55 -13.36 -39.98
CA ALA A 339 26.91 -12.80 -39.88
C ALA A 339 27.89 -13.30 -40.97
N GLY A 340 27.45 -14.17 -41.90
CA GLY A 340 28.27 -14.64 -43.03
C GLY A 340 29.52 -15.45 -42.63
N LYS A 341 29.51 -16.07 -41.45
CA LYS A 341 30.64 -16.82 -40.88
C LYS A 341 30.59 -18.31 -41.27
N PRO A 342 31.73 -19.02 -41.30
CA PRO A 342 31.76 -20.46 -41.56
C PRO A 342 31.06 -21.27 -40.45
N GLU A 343 30.48 -22.41 -40.81
CA GLU A 343 29.58 -23.22 -39.95
C GLU A 343 30.20 -23.59 -38.58
N ASN A 344 31.47 -23.96 -38.55
CA ASN A 344 32.19 -24.30 -37.31
C ASN A 344 32.27 -23.10 -36.34
N VAL A 345 32.41 -21.88 -36.87
CA VAL A 345 32.42 -20.66 -36.05
C VAL A 345 31.01 -20.31 -35.58
N VAL A 346 30.00 -20.52 -36.42
CA VAL A 346 28.58 -20.35 -36.06
C VAL A 346 28.20 -21.28 -34.91
N GLN A 347 28.60 -22.55 -34.96
CA GLN A 347 28.32 -23.52 -33.90
C GLN A 347 28.94 -23.09 -32.56
N LYS A 348 30.22 -22.70 -32.55
CA LYS A 348 30.88 -22.20 -31.32
C LYS A 348 30.23 -20.93 -30.78
N MET A 349 29.74 -20.04 -31.65
CA MET A 349 29.01 -18.84 -31.22
C MET A 349 27.67 -19.18 -30.57
N VAL A 350 26.94 -20.15 -31.12
CA VAL A 350 25.68 -20.63 -30.55
C VAL A 350 25.91 -21.28 -29.19
N GLU A 351 26.93 -22.14 -29.07
CA GLU A 351 27.30 -22.77 -27.80
C GLU A 351 27.68 -21.74 -26.73
N GLY A 352 28.46 -20.71 -27.08
CA GLY A 352 28.80 -19.63 -26.14
C GLY A 352 27.59 -18.80 -25.71
N ARG A 353 26.65 -18.52 -26.61
CA ARG A 353 25.41 -17.80 -26.27
C ARG A 353 24.48 -18.62 -25.40
N LEU A 354 24.36 -19.93 -25.67
CA LEU A 354 23.61 -20.85 -24.83
C LEU A 354 24.24 -20.97 -23.44
N ALA A 355 25.56 -21.00 -23.33
CA ALA A 355 26.24 -20.98 -22.04
C ALA A 355 25.90 -19.70 -21.27
N LYS A 356 25.93 -18.53 -21.91
CA LYS A 356 25.51 -17.26 -21.30
C LYS A 356 24.05 -17.26 -20.87
N TYR A 357 23.16 -17.82 -21.70
CA TYR A 357 21.74 -17.97 -21.35
C TYR A 357 21.58 -18.82 -20.08
N MET A 358 22.31 -19.93 -19.97
CA MET A 358 22.30 -20.75 -18.75
C MET A 358 22.80 -19.99 -17.53
N GLU A 359 23.88 -19.20 -17.66
CA GLU A 359 24.38 -18.33 -16.60
C GLU A 359 23.37 -17.27 -16.18
N GLU A 360 22.48 -16.84 -17.07
CA GLU A 360 21.43 -15.86 -16.77
C GLU A 360 20.17 -16.49 -16.14
N VAL A 361 19.78 -17.70 -16.56
CA VAL A 361 18.49 -18.29 -16.12
C VAL A 361 18.61 -19.36 -15.03
N VAL A 362 19.79 -19.95 -14.82
CA VAL A 362 20.00 -21.05 -13.86
C VAL A 362 20.70 -20.55 -12.60
N LEU A 363 20.03 -20.64 -11.45
CA LEU A 363 20.52 -20.13 -10.17
C LEU A 363 21.91 -20.65 -9.79
N LEU A 364 22.16 -21.96 -9.93
CA LEU A 364 23.45 -22.55 -9.56
C LEU A 364 24.62 -22.12 -10.47
N GLU A 365 24.31 -21.59 -11.65
CA GLU A 365 25.27 -21.11 -12.65
C GLU A 365 25.38 -19.59 -12.64
N GLN A 366 24.67 -18.90 -11.76
CA GLN A 366 24.76 -17.46 -11.64
C GLN A 366 25.99 -17.06 -10.80
N LYS A 367 26.58 -15.92 -11.19
CA LYS A 367 27.52 -15.20 -10.33
C LYS A 367 26.77 -14.59 -9.16
N TYR A 368 27.35 -14.67 -7.97
CA TYR A 368 26.71 -14.18 -6.78
C TYR A 368 26.67 -12.64 -6.79
N VAL A 369 25.48 -12.06 -6.59
CA VAL A 369 25.24 -10.62 -6.79
C VAL A 369 26.01 -9.76 -5.79
N ALA A 370 26.25 -10.26 -4.56
CA ALA A 370 27.02 -9.50 -3.59
C ALA A 370 28.55 -9.64 -3.76
N ASP A 371 29.01 -10.67 -4.51
CA ASP A 371 30.41 -10.90 -4.83
C ASP A 371 30.53 -11.59 -6.19
N GLU A 372 30.68 -10.79 -7.25
CA GLU A 372 30.75 -11.24 -8.64
C GLU A 372 32.00 -12.10 -8.96
N THR A 373 32.93 -12.23 -8.01
CA THR A 373 34.08 -13.12 -8.14
C THR A 373 33.72 -14.59 -7.91
N LYS A 374 32.58 -14.85 -7.25
CA LYS A 374 32.12 -16.18 -6.87
C LYS A 374 30.86 -16.59 -7.62
N TRP A 375 30.78 -17.89 -7.89
CA TRP A 375 29.59 -18.54 -8.42
C TRP A 375 28.77 -19.13 -7.27
N ILE A 376 27.45 -19.24 -7.43
CA ILE A 376 26.59 -19.77 -6.37
C ILE A 376 26.92 -21.22 -6.02
N ASN A 377 27.21 -22.05 -7.03
CA ASN A 377 27.66 -23.43 -6.79
C ASN A 377 28.98 -23.51 -6.00
N VAL A 378 29.90 -22.55 -6.16
CA VAL A 378 31.15 -22.46 -5.40
C VAL A 378 30.86 -22.00 -3.98
N LEU A 379 30.01 -20.97 -3.82
CA LEU A 379 29.57 -20.47 -2.51
C LEU A 379 28.94 -21.59 -1.67
N LEU A 380 28.03 -22.38 -2.25
CA LEU A 380 27.41 -23.53 -1.57
C LEU A 380 28.43 -24.59 -1.15
N LYS A 381 29.44 -24.87 -1.99
CA LYS A 381 30.52 -25.82 -1.67
C LYS A 381 31.43 -25.30 -0.56
N GLU A 382 31.73 -24.01 -0.55
CA GLU A 382 32.50 -23.36 0.52
C GLU A 382 31.75 -23.46 1.85
N THR A 383 30.47 -23.09 1.88
CA THR A 383 29.64 -23.20 3.09
C THR A 383 29.46 -24.64 3.55
N SER A 384 29.32 -25.60 2.63
CA SER A 384 29.25 -27.02 2.98
C SER A 384 30.53 -27.50 3.68
N LYS A 385 31.71 -27.01 3.27
CA LYS A 385 32.98 -27.32 3.93
C LYS A 385 33.09 -26.68 5.32
N GLU A 386 32.61 -25.45 5.48
CA GLU A 386 32.59 -24.75 6.77
C GLU A 386 31.67 -25.46 7.79
N ILE A 387 30.51 -25.91 7.33
CA ILE A 387 29.54 -26.65 8.14
C ILE A 387 29.98 -28.10 8.39
N GLY A 388 30.82 -28.66 7.51
CA GLY A 388 31.24 -30.07 7.56
C GLY A 388 30.15 -31.04 7.09
N LYS A 389 29.07 -30.54 6.49
CA LYS A 389 27.94 -31.31 5.94
C LYS A 389 27.55 -30.74 4.58
N THR A 390 26.98 -31.58 3.71
CA THR A 390 26.53 -31.14 2.39
C THR A 390 25.29 -30.25 2.52
N ALA A 391 25.40 -28.99 2.08
CA ALA A 391 24.29 -28.07 1.97
C ALA A 391 23.85 -27.93 0.50
N LYS A 392 22.54 -28.01 0.25
CA LYS A 392 21.95 -27.85 -1.08
C LYS A 392 20.78 -26.88 -1.07
N ILE A 393 20.56 -26.21 -2.20
CA ILE A 393 19.32 -25.47 -2.45
C ILE A 393 18.32 -26.48 -3.02
N GLU A 394 17.19 -26.62 -2.35
CA GLU A 394 16.10 -27.51 -2.79
C GLU A 394 15.11 -26.80 -3.71
N GLY A 395 14.87 -25.52 -3.43
CA GLY A 395 13.93 -24.72 -4.19
C GLY A 395 14.05 -23.25 -3.83
N PHE A 396 13.54 -22.42 -4.72
CA PHE A 396 13.45 -20.99 -4.49
C PHE A 396 12.15 -20.47 -5.09
N LEU A 397 11.66 -19.36 -4.56
CA LEU A 397 10.52 -18.64 -5.10
C LEU A 397 10.90 -17.17 -5.22
N ARG A 398 10.68 -16.59 -6.40
CA ARG A 398 10.67 -15.14 -6.58
C ARG A 398 9.25 -14.72 -6.90
N ILE A 399 8.77 -13.68 -6.25
CA ILE A 399 7.45 -13.13 -6.55
C ILE A 399 7.50 -11.60 -6.57
N GLU A 400 6.83 -11.01 -7.55
CA GLU A 400 6.75 -9.57 -7.75
C GLU A 400 5.27 -9.16 -7.85
N VAL A 401 4.89 -8.08 -7.16
CA VAL A 401 3.53 -7.54 -7.23
C VAL A 401 3.20 -7.15 -8.67
N GLY A 402 2.07 -7.61 -9.17
CA GLY A 402 1.59 -7.22 -10.50
C GLY A 402 2.24 -7.98 -11.65
N GLU A 403 3.14 -8.93 -11.38
CA GLU A 403 3.82 -9.71 -12.41
C GLU A 403 2.83 -10.40 -13.34
N GLY A 404 2.94 -10.19 -14.65
CA GLY A 404 2.03 -10.77 -15.65
C GLY A 404 0.67 -10.07 -15.76
N ILE A 405 0.48 -8.90 -15.13
CA ILE A 405 -0.71 -8.07 -15.31
C ILE A 405 -0.32 -6.84 -16.15
N GLU A 406 -0.94 -6.71 -17.32
CA GLU A 406 -0.75 -5.54 -18.17
C GLU A 406 -1.35 -4.30 -17.50
N LYS A 407 -0.50 -3.30 -17.25
CA LYS A 407 -0.93 -1.99 -16.77
C LYS A 407 -1.40 -1.17 -17.96
N LEU A 408 -2.66 -0.74 -17.93
CA LEU A 408 -3.16 0.22 -18.91
C LEU A 408 -2.46 1.57 -18.69
N GLU A 409 -1.50 1.90 -19.54
CA GLU A 409 -0.93 3.24 -19.57
C GLU A 409 -2.00 4.21 -20.08
N LYS A 410 -2.31 5.23 -19.26
CA LYS A 410 -3.24 6.29 -19.63
C LYS A 410 -2.46 7.55 -19.97
N ASP A 411 -2.73 8.10 -21.15
CA ASP A 411 -2.26 9.43 -21.52
C ASP A 411 -3.13 10.49 -20.82
N PHE A 412 -2.61 11.02 -19.71
CA PHE A 412 -3.27 12.08 -18.93
C PHE A 412 -3.53 13.34 -19.77
N ALA A 413 -2.65 13.68 -20.71
CA ALA A 413 -2.84 14.87 -21.54
C ALA A 413 -4.02 14.68 -22.50
N ALA A 414 -4.14 13.50 -23.10
CA ALA A 414 -5.28 13.15 -23.94
C ALA A 414 -6.59 13.10 -23.14
N GLU A 415 -6.59 12.55 -21.92
CA GLU A 415 -7.78 12.49 -21.06
C GLU A 415 -8.26 13.89 -20.65
N VAL A 416 -7.34 14.78 -20.25
CA VAL A 416 -7.66 16.18 -19.93
C VAL A 416 -8.18 16.92 -21.16
N ALA A 417 -7.57 16.71 -22.33
CA ALA A 417 -8.01 17.32 -23.58
C ALA A 417 -9.39 16.82 -24.03
N ALA A 418 -9.74 15.56 -23.74
CA ALA A 418 -11.05 14.99 -24.04
C ALA A 418 -12.13 15.48 -23.06
N ALA A 419 -11.82 15.66 -21.79
CA ALA A 419 -12.75 16.17 -20.77
C ALA A 419 -12.99 17.68 -20.85
N ALA A 420 -12.09 18.42 -21.50
CA ALA A 420 -12.22 19.87 -21.75
C ALA A 420 -13.04 20.21 -23.01
N ARG A 421 -13.53 19.20 -23.75
CA ARG A 421 -14.46 19.34 -24.88
C ARG A 421 -15.87 19.01 -24.42
#